data_AF-A0A956H6J4-F1
#
_entry.id   AF-A0A956H6J4-F1
#
_cell.length_a   1.000
_cell.length_b   1.000
_cell.length_c   1.000
_cell.angle_alpha   90.00
_cell.angle_beta   90.00
_cell.angle_gamma   90.00
#
_symmetry.space_group_name_H-M   'P 1'
#
loop_
_entity.id
_entity.type
_entity.pdbx_description
1 polymer ?
#
loop_
_entity_poly.entity_id
_entity_poly.type
_entity_poly.pdbx_seq_one_letter_code
_entity_poly.pdbx_strand_id
1 'polypeptide(L)'
;MASHTLEHVIDCPPARMWELFFDDAFNVEMYEQGMGFPSCKIAEKRDDGRILHRRMVCIPKVDMPTALAKVVGDRTGYEEIGDWVRSAGEWRWHLVLAAFGEKVKITGTMRLEPLGEGKCKRIT
;
A
#
# COMPACT_ATOMS: atom_id res chain seq x y z
N MET A 1 11.44 -4.66 -17.72
CA MET A 1 10.56 -4.44 -16.54
C MET A 1 9.26 -3.86 -17.06
N ALA A 2 8.13 -4.46 -16.71
CA ALA A 2 6.84 -3.88 -17.03
C ALA A 2 6.57 -2.71 -16.08
N SER A 3 5.99 -1.63 -16.61
CA SER A 3 5.54 -0.47 -15.84
C SER A 3 4.06 -0.29 -16.12
N HIS A 4 3.29 -0.04 -15.08
CA HIS A 4 1.86 0.20 -15.17
C HIS A 4 1.54 1.47 -14.38
N THR A 5 0.53 2.21 -14.83
CA THR A 5 0.00 3.37 -14.11
C THR A 5 -1.48 3.13 -13.88
N LEU A 6 -1.90 3.26 -12.62
CA LEU A 6 -3.28 3.20 -12.18
C LEU A 6 -3.72 4.60 -11.78
N GLU A 7 -4.87 5.03 -12.29
CA GLU A 7 -5.54 6.24 -11.82
C GLU A 7 -6.86 5.89 -11.13
N HIS A 8 -7.12 6.49 -9.98
CA HIS A 8 -8.36 6.30 -9.23
C HIS A 8 -8.88 7.65 -8.74
N VAL A 9 -10.10 8.01 -9.14
CA VAL A 9 -10.81 9.18 -8.62
C VAL A 9 -11.50 8.81 -7.33
N ILE A 10 -11.22 9.55 -6.26
CA ILE A 10 -11.76 9.32 -4.92
C ILE A 10 -12.48 10.59 -4.47
N ASP A 11 -13.71 10.45 -3.98
CA ASP A 11 -14.51 11.53 -3.38
C ASP A 11 -14.00 11.90 -1.98
N CYS A 12 -12.73 12.29 -1.91
CA CYS A 12 -12.02 12.71 -0.71
C CYS A 12 -10.95 13.75 -1.09
N PRO A 13 -10.83 14.88 -0.36
CA PRO A 13 -9.79 15.86 -0.62
C PRO A 13 -8.40 15.24 -0.39
N PRO A 14 -7.34 15.66 -1.12
CA PRO A 14 -6.01 15.10 -0.97
C PRO A 14 -5.47 15.11 0.47
N ALA A 15 -5.69 16.19 1.22
CA ALA A 15 -5.24 16.30 2.61
C ALA A 15 -5.88 15.21 3.49
N ARG A 16 -7.21 15.07 3.42
CA ARG A 16 -7.94 14.05 4.17
C ARG A 16 -7.58 12.63 3.72
N MET A 17 -7.34 12.44 2.43
CA MET A 17 -6.93 11.14 1.90
C MET A 17 -5.54 10.74 2.42
N TRP A 18 -4.59 11.68 2.54
CA TRP A 18 -3.29 11.40 3.17
C TRP A 18 -3.42 11.08 4.66
N GLU A 19 -4.27 11.80 5.40
CA GLU A 19 -4.57 11.48 6.80
C GLU A 19 -5.10 10.04 6.94
N LEU A 20 -6.10 9.67 6.14
CA LEU A 20 -6.67 8.31 6.12
C LEU A 20 -5.65 7.27 5.68
N PHE A 21 -4.87 7.56 4.63
CA PHE A 21 -3.87 6.65 4.09
C PHE A 21 -2.79 6.32 5.14
N PHE A 22 -2.46 7.25 6.03
CA PHE A 22 -1.54 7.02 7.14
C PHE A 22 -2.23 6.82 8.49
N ASP A 23 -3.54 6.66 8.56
CA ASP A 23 -4.22 6.32 9.81
C ASP A 23 -4.16 4.81 10.04
N ASP A 24 -3.56 4.38 11.14
CA ASP A 24 -3.25 2.97 11.36
C ASP A 24 -4.52 2.14 11.58
N ALA A 25 -5.48 2.68 12.33
CA ALA A 25 -6.75 2.00 12.62
C ALA A 25 -7.59 1.86 11.34
N PHE A 26 -7.69 2.93 10.56
CA PHE A 26 -8.38 2.93 9.28
C PHE A 26 -7.78 1.89 8.32
N ASN A 27 -6.46 1.81 8.21
CA ASN A 27 -5.81 0.85 7.31
C ASN A 27 -6.09 -0.59 7.76
N VAL A 28 -5.92 -0.90 9.05
CA VAL A 28 -6.20 -2.25 9.57
C VAL A 28 -7.65 -2.64 9.31
N GLU A 29 -8.60 -1.76 9.61
CA GLU A 29 -10.03 -1.99 9.35
C GLU A 29 -10.33 -2.18 7.86
N MET A 30 -9.82 -1.28 7.00
CA MET A 30 -10.01 -1.36 5.55
C MET A 30 -9.49 -2.68 4.97
N TYR A 31 -8.29 -3.12 5.37
CA TYR A 31 -7.73 -4.37 4.86
C TYR A 31 -8.43 -5.60 5.42
N GLU A 32 -8.59 -5.70 6.74
CA GLU A 32 -9.12 -6.91 7.37
C GLU A 32 -10.64 -7.04 7.16
N GLN A 33 -11.40 -5.96 7.35
CA GLN A 33 -12.86 -6.00 7.23
C GLN A 33 -13.32 -5.66 5.81
N GLY A 34 -12.76 -4.61 5.21
CA GLY A 34 -13.17 -4.14 3.89
C GLY A 34 -12.72 -5.06 2.75
N MET A 35 -11.48 -5.56 2.82
CA MET A 35 -10.90 -6.43 1.77
C MET A 35 -10.84 -7.91 2.17
N GLY A 36 -11.18 -8.24 3.42
CA GLY A 36 -11.21 -9.62 3.91
C GLY A 36 -9.84 -10.23 4.13
N PHE A 37 -8.79 -9.42 4.35
CA PHE A 37 -7.45 -9.93 4.62
C PHE A 37 -7.43 -10.67 5.96
N PRO A 38 -6.87 -11.89 6.03
CA PRO A 38 -6.72 -12.59 7.30
C PRO A 38 -5.94 -11.82 8.36
N SER A 39 -4.96 -11.00 7.96
CA SER A 39 -4.28 -10.07 8.87
C SER A 39 -3.61 -8.93 8.12
N CYS A 40 -3.58 -7.74 8.72
CA CYS A 40 -2.75 -6.63 8.27
C CYS A 40 -2.31 -5.79 9.47
N LYS A 41 -1.01 -5.51 9.58
CA LYS A 41 -0.43 -4.83 10.75
C LYS A 41 0.54 -3.75 10.34
N ILE A 42 0.55 -2.66 11.11
CA ILE A 42 1.59 -1.64 11.01
C ILE A 42 2.75 -2.09 11.89
N ALA A 43 3.77 -2.68 11.28
CA ALA A 43 4.92 -3.22 12.01
C ALA A 43 5.91 -2.13 12.44
N GLU A 44 6.01 -1.07 11.65
CA GLU A 44 6.85 0.08 11.95
C GLU A 44 6.25 1.34 11.36
N LYS A 45 6.32 2.43 12.11
CA LYS A 45 5.96 3.76 11.62
C LYS A 45 6.78 4.80 12.35
N ARG A 46 7.42 5.68 11.59
CA ARG A 46 8.26 6.78 12.10
C ARG A 46 7.99 8.02 11.27
N ASP A 47 7.94 9.17 11.92
CA ASP A 47 7.70 10.44 11.25
C ASP A 47 8.60 11.50 11.87
N ASP A 48 9.48 12.09 11.06
CA ASP A 48 10.39 13.16 11.47
C ASP A 48 9.92 14.55 11.02
N GLY A 49 8.69 14.64 10.48
CA GLY A 49 8.11 15.86 9.94
C GLY A 49 8.55 16.21 8.52
N ARG A 50 9.51 15.47 7.93
CA ARG A 50 9.91 15.56 6.52
C ARG A 50 9.58 14.29 5.76
N ILE A 51 9.87 13.15 6.38
CA ILE A 51 9.64 11.81 5.87
C ILE A 51 8.81 11.03 6.90
N LEU A 52 7.70 10.46 6.44
CA LEU A 52 6.99 9.42 7.17
C LEU A 52 7.39 8.07 6.60
N HIS A 53 8.10 7.27 7.37
CA HIS A 53 8.44 5.89 7.06
C HIS A 53 7.36 4.96 7.61
N ARG A 54 6.93 3.97 6.83
CA ARG A 54 6.02 2.91 7.29
C ARG A 54 6.37 1.55 6.69
N ARG A 55 6.27 0.53 7.54
CA ARG A 55 6.30 -0.89 7.18
C ARG A 55 4.99 -1.55 7.59
N MET A 56 4.25 -2.07 6.62
CA MET A 56 3.05 -2.87 6.83
C MET A 56 3.35 -4.33 6.53
N VAL A 57 2.78 -5.25 7.31
CA VAL A 57 2.87 -6.70 7.08
C VAL A 57 1.45 -7.23 6.94
N CYS A 58 1.12 -7.74 5.76
CA CYS A 58 -0.25 -8.13 5.44
C CYS A 58 -0.30 -9.49 4.76
N ILE A 59 -1.33 -10.26 5.13
CA ILE A 59 -1.68 -11.53 4.54
C ILE A 59 -2.95 -11.26 3.73
N PRO A 60 -2.89 -11.20 2.39
CA PRO A 60 -4.06 -10.94 1.58
C PRO A 60 -5.01 -12.13 1.57
N LYS A 61 -6.28 -11.88 1.26
CA LYS A 61 -7.18 -12.94 0.81
C LYS A 61 -6.72 -13.39 -0.58
N VAL A 62 -6.13 -14.57 -0.63
CA VAL A 62 -5.57 -15.10 -1.87
C VAL A 62 -6.62 -15.98 -2.56
N ASP A 63 -7.10 -15.54 -3.71
CA ASP A 63 -7.70 -16.42 -4.71
C ASP A 63 -6.70 -16.59 -5.85
N MET A 64 -5.95 -17.69 -5.83
CA MET A 64 -4.88 -17.95 -6.78
C MET A 64 -5.13 -19.22 -7.57
N PRO A 65 -4.75 -19.25 -8.86
CA PRO A 65 -4.76 -20.48 -9.64
C PRO A 65 -3.97 -21.59 -8.94
N THR A 66 -4.45 -22.84 -9.03
CA THR A 66 -3.87 -24.01 -8.35
C THR A 66 -2.37 -24.18 -8.60
N ALA A 67 -1.89 -23.84 -9.81
CA ALA A 67 -0.47 -23.90 -10.14
C ALA A 67 0.38 -22.93 -9.30
N LEU A 68 -0.12 -21.72 -9.05
CA LEU A 68 0.57 -20.73 -8.23
C LEU A 68 0.46 -21.05 -6.73
N ALA A 69 -0.67 -21.60 -6.30
CA ALA A 69 -0.86 -22.06 -4.92
C ALA A 69 0.19 -23.11 -4.51
N LYS A 70 0.56 -24.03 -5.42
CA LYS A 70 1.63 -25.02 -5.17
C LYS A 70 3.01 -24.38 -4.96
N VAL A 71 3.29 -23.26 -5.63
CA VAL A 71 4.59 -22.57 -5.55
C VAL A 71 4.69 -21.70 -4.29
N VAL A 72 3.61 -21.00 -3.97
CA VAL A 72 3.53 -20.12 -2.79
C VAL A 72 3.42 -20.95 -1.51
N GLY A 73 2.64 -22.04 -1.54
CA GLY A 73 2.34 -22.86 -0.36
C GLY A 73 1.74 -22.00 0.75
N ASP A 74 2.19 -22.23 1.98
CA ASP A 74 1.76 -21.48 3.18
C ASP A 74 2.42 -20.10 3.31
N ARG A 75 3.29 -19.70 2.36
CA ARG A 75 4.05 -18.44 2.41
C ARG A 75 3.26 -17.29 1.79
N THR A 76 2.01 -17.15 2.18
CA THR A 76 1.14 -16.06 1.74
C THR A 76 1.44 -14.80 2.56
N GLY A 77 1.51 -13.66 1.87
CA GLY A 77 1.75 -12.37 2.50
C GLY A 77 2.89 -11.58 1.88
N TYR A 78 2.95 -10.33 2.31
CA TYR A 78 3.96 -9.39 1.88
C TYR A 78 4.20 -8.35 2.97
N GLU A 79 5.34 -7.69 2.85
CA GLU A 79 5.60 -6.44 3.54
C GLU A 79 5.57 -5.30 2.53
N GLU A 80 4.83 -4.23 2.84
CA GLU A 80 4.94 -2.95 2.13
C GLU A 80 5.80 -2.02 2.96
N ILE A 81 6.92 -1.58 2.38
CA ILE A 81 7.85 -0.66 3.03
C ILE A 81 7.92 0.59 2.17
N GLY A 82 7.71 1.75 2.77
CA GLY A 82 7.78 3.01 2.04
C GLY A 82 8.06 4.24 2.88
N ASP A 83 8.34 5.30 2.14
CA ASP A 83 8.65 6.63 2.64
C ASP A 83 7.75 7.67 1.95
N TRP A 84 7.07 8.49 2.76
CA TRP A 84 6.31 9.63 2.28
C TRP A 84 7.16 10.88 2.37
N VAL A 85 7.56 11.44 1.23
CA VAL A 85 8.34 12.67 1.19
C VAL A 85 7.37 13.85 1.14
N ARG A 86 7.18 14.52 2.27
CA ARG A 86 6.17 15.60 2.44
C ARG A 86 6.33 16.75 1.45
N SER A 87 7.57 17.15 1.19
CA SER A 87 7.88 18.22 0.22
C SER A 87 7.55 17.83 -1.23
N ALA A 88 7.60 16.53 -1.55
CA ALA A 88 7.25 16.02 -2.87
C ALA A 88 5.77 15.63 -2.97
N GLY A 89 5.08 15.43 -1.84
CA GLY A 89 3.72 14.91 -1.82
C GLY A 89 3.62 13.50 -2.39
N GLU A 90 4.67 12.69 -2.22
CA GLU A 90 4.84 11.40 -2.90
C GLU A 90 5.16 10.29 -1.90
N TRP A 91 4.44 9.17 -2.00
CA TRP A 91 4.69 7.93 -1.26
C TRP A 91 5.46 6.96 -2.14
N ARG A 92 6.70 6.64 -1.77
CA ARG A 92 7.55 5.69 -2.49
C ARG A 92 7.58 4.38 -1.74
N TRP A 93 7.32 3.27 -2.41
CA TRP A 93 7.18 1.98 -1.76
C TRP A 93 7.78 0.83 -2.55
N HIS A 94 8.03 -0.26 -1.83
CA HIS A 94 8.37 -1.55 -2.40
C HIS A 94 7.71 -2.68 -1.60
N LEU A 95 7.52 -3.83 -2.26
CA LEU A 95 7.03 -5.04 -1.61
C LEU A 95 8.13 -6.07 -1.42
N VAL A 96 8.11 -6.73 -0.27
CA VAL A 96 8.86 -7.96 -0.01
C VAL A 96 7.87 -9.11 0.12
N LEU A 97 7.86 -10.03 -0.84
CA LEU A 97 6.88 -11.13 -0.86
C LEU A 97 7.37 -12.31 -0.02
N ALA A 98 6.53 -12.87 0.85
CA ALA A 98 6.92 -13.99 1.71
C ALA A 98 7.39 -15.23 0.93
N ALA A 99 6.77 -15.53 -0.22
CA ALA A 99 7.14 -16.69 -1.05
C ALA A 99 8.43 -16.51 -1.86
N PHE A 100 8.81 -15.27 -2.18
CA PHE A 100 9.87 -14.98 -3.16
C PHE A 100 11.02 -14.12 -2.62
N GLY A 101 10.87 -13.55 -1.43
CA GLY A 101 11.80 -12.56 -0.89
C GLY A 101 12.03 -11.43 -1.89
N GLU A 102 13.31 -11.11 -2.12
CA GLU A 102 13.72 -10.05 -3.05
C GLU A 102 13.91 -10.51 -4.51
N LYS A 103 13.62 -11.79 -4.81
CA LYS A 103 13.77 -12.32 -6.18
C LYS A 103 12.79 -11.68 -7.17
N VAL A 104 11.68 -11.13 -6.67
CA VAL A 104 10.71 -10.36 -7.44
C VAL A 104 10.74 -8.93 -6.92
N LYS A 105 11.11 -8.00 -7.79
CA LYS A 105 11.12 -6.57 -7.46
C LYS A 105 9.80 -5.92 -7.85
N ILE A 106 9.03 -5.50 -6.85
CA ILE A 106 7.82 -4.71 -7.02
C ILE A 106 8.01 -3.41 -6.27
N THR A 107 7.95 -2.29 -6.98
CA THR A 107 8.17 -0.94 -6.45
C THR A 107 7.17 0.00 -7.09
N GLY A 108 6.82 1.08 -6.41
CA GLY A 108 5.93 2.10 -6.97
C GLY A 108 6.06 3.44 -6.28
N THR A 109 5.37 4.42 -6.86
CA THR A 109 5.24 5.77 -6.32
C THR A 109 3.78 6.17 -6.38
N MET A 110 3.24 6.74 -5.31
CA MET A 110 1.87 7.23 -5.27
C MET A 110 1.84 8.73 -5.00
N ARG A 111 1.01 9.45 -5.76
CA ARG A 111 0.71 10.88 -5.56
C ARG A 111 -0.79 11.13 -5.65
N LEU A 112 -1.24 12.20 -5.00
CA LEU A 112 -2.63 12.65 -5.03
C LEU A 112 -2.71 14.02 -5.71
N GLU A 113 -3.46 14.11 -6.81
CA GLU A 113 -3.77 15.38 -7.48
C GLU A 113 -5.16 15.86 -7.07
N PRO A 114 -5.36 17.15 -6.74
CA PRO A 114 -6.69 17.68 -6.52
C PRO A 114 -7.49 17.68 -7.84
N LEU A 115 -8.77 17.31 -7.79
CA LEU A 115 -9.69 17.37 -8.94
C LEU A 115 -10.81 18.40 -8.79
N GLY A 116 -10.75 19.24 -7.76
CA GLY A 116 -11.84 20.15 -7.39
C GLY A 116 -12.95 19.45 -6.60
N GLU A 117 -13.91 20.22 -6.09
CA GLU A 117 -15.11 19.70 -5.40
C GLU A 117 -14.84 18.72 -4.24
N GLY A 118 -13.69 18.84 -3.58
CA GLY A 118 -13.29 17.93 -2.51
C GLY A 118 -12.94 16.51 -2.98
N LYS A 119 -12.53 16.34 -4.23
CA LYS A 119 -12.07 15.06 -4.80
C LYS A 119 -10.58 15.05 -5.06
N CYS A 120 -10.00 13.86 -5.13
CA CYS A 120 -8.62 13.66 -5.57
C CYS A 120 -8.49 12.56 -6.62
N LYS A 121 -7.46 12.66 -7.46
CA LYS A 121 -6.98 11.59 -8.32
C LYS A 121 -5.75 10.97 -7.68
N ARG A 122 -5.85 9.71 -7.28
CA ARG A 122 -4.71 8.90 -6.85
C ARG A 122 -4.05 8.28 -8.07
N ILE A 123 -2.76 8.52 -8.25
CA ILE A 123 -1.96 7.96 -9.34
C ILE A 123 -0.89 7.07 -8.71
N THR A 124 -0.74 5.83 -9.21
CA THR A 124 0.26 4.84 -8.74
C THR A 124 0.88 4.07 -9.88
#